data_AF-A0A4Y7PVI7-F1
#
_entry.id   AF-A0A4Y7PVI7-F1
#
_cell.length_a   1.000
_cell.length_b   1.000
_cell.length_c   1.000
_cell.angle_alpha   90.00
_cell.angle_beta   90.00
_cell.angle_gamma   90.00
#
_symmetry.space_group_name_H-M   'P 1'
#
loop_
_entity.id
_entity.type
_entity.pdbx_description
1 polymer ?
#
loop_
_entity_poly.entity_id
_entity_poly.type
_entity_poly.pdbx_seq_one_letter_code
_entity_poly.pdbx_strand_id
1 'polypeptide(L)'
;MSDPSPDAVAVIAEISQLLFLSRVMIAGAAFVFYDYALTLSTEISEIWNSKFSGAQALFFLMRYSYMVFTVFFCMINLIPNPSKTVGVEGLPLISRLGVSCLKLVYMAF
;
A
#
# COMPACT_ATOMS: atom_id res chain seq x y z
N MET A 1 26.57 15.79 28.31
CA MET A 1 25.77 15.13 27.26
C MET A 1 26.28 15.71 25.95
N SER A 2 26.92 14.89 25.11
CA SER A 2 27.32 15.34 23.78
C SER A 2 26.08 15.37 22.90
N ASP A 3 25.79 16.51 22.29
CA ASP A 3 24.65 16.62 21.37
C ASP A 3 24.87 15.69 20.17
N PRO A 4 23.81 15.03 19.67
CA PRO A 4 23.91 14.16 18.51
C PRO A 4 24.36 14.96 17.29
N SER A 5 25.23 14.35 16.48
CA SER A 5 25.75 14.98 15.27
C SER A 5 24.62 15.25 14.26
N PRO A 6 24.72 16.31 13.43
CA PRO A 6 23.64 16.72 12.52
C PRO A 6 23.18 15.61 11.55
N ASP A 7 24.09 14.72 11.17
CA ASP A 7 23.84 13.52 10.36
C ASP A 7 22.98 12.48 11.10
N ALA A 8 23.23 12.26 12.40
CA ALA A 8 22.42 11.33 13.20
C ALA A 8 20.97 11.81 13.34
N VAL A 9 20.77 13.12 13.50
CA VAL A 9 19.42 13.72 13.58
C VAL A 9 18.66 13.54 12.26
N ALA A 10 19.34 13.75 11.12
CA ALA A 10 18.74 13.57 9.81
C ALA A 10 18.28 12.11 9.58
N VAL A 11 19.13 11.13 9.91
CA VAL A 11 18.79 9.70 9.77
C VAL A 11 17.60 9.30 10.65
N ILE A 12 17.53 9.79 11.89
CA ILE A 12 16.40 9.50 12.79
C ILE A 12 15.08 10.04 12.23
N ALA A 13 15.11 11.24 11.65
CA ALA A 13 13.92 11.84 11.03
C ALA A 13 13.45 11.01 9.83
N GLU A 14 14.36 10.56 8.97
CA GLU A 14 14.04 9.70 7.81
C GLU A 14 13.44 8.36 8.24
N ILE A 15 14.04 7.68 9.22
CA ILE A 15 13.51 6.41 9.75
C ILE A 15 12.11 6.59 10.33
N SER A 16 11.89 7.68 11.07
CA SER A 16 10.58 7.98 11.67
C SER A 16 9.50 8.15 10.60
N GLN A 17 9.82 8.81 9.49
CA GLN A 17 8.90 8.97 8.36
C GLN A 17 8.62 7.64 7.66
N LEU A 18 9.63 6.80 7.44
CA LEU A 18 9.46 5.47 6.84
C LEU A 18 8.58 4.56 7.69
N LEU A 19 8.78 4.57 9.01
CA LEU A 19 7.95 3.81 9.95
C LEU A 19 6.51 4.31 9.95
N PHE A 20 6.30 5.64 9.92
CA PHE A 20 4.97 6.23 9.83
C PHE A 20 4.24 5.78 8.55
N LEU A 21 4.90 5.90 7.39
CA LEU A 21 4.33 5.46 6.11
C LEU A 21 4.00 3.97 6.10
N SER A 22 4.88 3.14 6.65
CA SER A 22 4.66 1.68 6.73
C SER A 22 3.43 1.34 7.58
N ARG A 23 3.27 2.02 8.72
CA ARG A 23 2.10 1.84 9.59
C ARG A 23 0.81 2.28 8.91
N VAL A 24 0.82 3.43 8.24
CA VAL A 24 -0.33 3.94 7.49
C VAL A 24 -0.69 3.00 6.34
N MET A 25 0.29 2.47 5.61
CA MET A 25 0.05 1.49 4.56
C MET A 25 -0.59 0.20 5.09
N ILE A 26 -0.06 -0.37 6.17
CA ILE A 26 -0.63 -1.58 6.79
C ILE A 26 -2.05 -1.31 7.29
N ALA A 27 -2.28 -0.17 7.94
CA ALA A 27 -3.62 0.21 8.41
C ALA A 27 -4.60 0.39 7.25
N GLY A 28 -4.17 1.07 6.18
CA GLY A 28 -4.96 1.24 4.96
C GLY A 28 -5.29 -0.10 4.30
N ALA A 29 -4.30 -0.99 4.14
CA ALA A 29 -4.52 -2.32 3.60
C ALA A 29 -5.51 -3.13 4.45
N ALA A 30 -5.36 -3.12 5.78
CA ALA A 30 -6.27 -3.79 6.69
C ALA A 30 -7.70 -3.26 6.56
N PHE A 31 -7.87 -1.95 6.42
CA PHE A 31 -9.18 -1.33 6.20
C PHE A 31 -9.83 -1.79 4.88
N VAL A 32 -9.03 -1.83 3.81
CA VAL A 32 -9.47 -2.36 2.51
C VAL A 32 -9.94 -3.81 2.66
N PHE A 33 -9.14 -4.69 3.25
CA PHE A 33 -9.53 -6.09 3.48
C PHE A 33 -10.79 -6.24 4.34
N TYR A 34 -10.95 -5.37 5.34
CA TYR A 34 -12.12 -5.39 6.20
C TYR A 34 -13.41 -5.07 5.43
N ASP A 35 -13.38 -4.07 4.54
CA ASP A 35 -14.51 -3.71 3.68
C ASP A 35 -14.92 -4.86 2.75
N TYR A 36 -13.93 -5.54 2.16
CA TYR A 36 -14.19 -6.76 1.38
C TYR A 36 -14.75 -7.89 2.24
N ALA A 37 -14.20 -8.14 3.43
CA ALA A 37 -14.68 -9.21 4.31
C ALA A 37 -16.15 -9.02 4.71
N LEU A 38 -16.58 -7.77 4.96
CA LEU A 38 -17.96 -7.45 5.32
C LEU A 38 -18.93 -7.75 4.17
N THR A 39 -18.53 -7.40 2.95
CA THR A 39 -19.36 -7.52 1.74
C THR A 39 -19.30 -8.91 1.11
N LEU A 40 -18.25 -9.67 1.39
CA LEU A 40 -18.00 -11.02 0.85
C LEU A 40 -19.10 -12.02 1.21
N SER A 41 -19.71 -11.92 2.40
CA SER A 41 -20.81 -12.81 2.79
C SER A 41 -22.03 -12.67 1.86
N THR A 42 -22.42 -11.43 1.57
CA THR A 42 -23.50 -11.10 0.63
C THR A 42 -23.11 -11.45 -0.80
N GLU A 43 -21.87 -11.14 -1.22
CA GLU A 43 -21.37 -11.48 -2.56
C GLU A 43 -21.40 -12.98 -2.82
N ILE A 44 -21.01 -13.80 -1.85
CA ILE A 44 -21.04 -15.26 -2.01
C ILE A 44 -22.48 -15.74 -2.19
N SER A 45 -23.42 -15.21 -1.39
CA SER A 45 -24.82 -15.59 -1.48
C SER A 45 -25.45 -15.21 -2.82
N GLU A 46 -25.20 -14.00 -3.31
CA GLU A 46 -25.94 -13.45 -4.46
C GLU A 46 -25.20 -13.62 -5.80
N ILE A 47 -23.87 -13.43 -5.79
CA ILE A 47 -23.07 -13.35 -7.02
C ILE A 47 -22.41 -14.68 -7.31
N TRP A 48 -21.80 -15.32 -6.31
CA TRP A 48 -21.02 -16.55 -6.54
C TRP A 48 -21.90 -17.75 -6.86
N ASN A 49 -23.10 -17.81 -6.27
CA ASN A 49 -24.08 -18.87 -6.54
C ASN A 49 -24.94 -18.61 -7.79
N SER A 50 -24.79 -17.45 -8.44
CA SER A 50 -25.53 -17.11 -9.66
C SER A 50 -24.89 -17.74 -10.91
N LYS A 51 -25.66 -17.81 -12.00
CA LYS A 51 -25.16 -18.30 -13.30
C LYS A 51 -24.06 -17.35 -13.81
N PHE A 52 -22.90 -17.93 -14.13
CA PHE A 52 -21.76 -17.21 -14.64
C PHE A 52 -22.13 -16.35 -15.86
N SER A 53 -22.07 -15.03 -15.68
CA SER A 53 -22.39 -14.02 -16.69
C SER A 53 -21.20 -13.08 -16.91
N GLY A 54 -21.11 -12.47 -18.08
CA GLY A 54 -20.09 -11.43 -18.34
C GLY A 54 -20.16 -10.27 -17.33
N ALA A 55 -21.36 -9.95 -16.84
CA ALA A 55 -21.54 -8.95 -15.79
C ALA A 55 -20.87 -9.37 -14.45
N GLN A 56 -20.90 -10.67 -14.12
CA GLN A 56 -20.23 -11.20 -12.94
C GLN A 56 -18.70 -11.18 -13.08
N ALA A 57 -18.17 -11.48 -14.27
CA ALA A 57 -16.74 -11.35 -14.54
C ALA A 57 -16.26 -9.89 -14.44
N LEU A 58 -17.03 -8.94 -15.00
CA LEU A 58 -16.75 -7.51 -14.87
C LEU A 58 -16.83 -7.03 -13.42
N PHE A 59 -17.79 -7.53 -12.66
CA PHE A 59 -17.90 -7.25 -11.22
C PHE A 59 -16.62 -7.68 -10.48
N PHE A 60 -16.16 -8.92 -10.70
CA PHE A 60 -14.94 -9.41 -10.07
C PHE A 60 -13.70 -8.61 -10.49
N LEU A 61 -13.58 -8.28 -11.78
CA LEU A 61 -12.45 -7.51 -12.30
C LEU A 61 -12.40 -6.11 -11.68
N MET A 62 -13.52 -5.39 -11.69
CA MET A 62 -13.61 -4.05 -11.11
C MET A 62 -13.37 -4.07 -9.60
N ARG A 63 -13.98 -5.03 -8.90
CA ARG A 63 -13.97 -5.06 -7.43
C ARG A 63 -12.65 -5.59 -6.86
N TYR A 64 -12.10 -6.67 -7.40
CA TYR A 64 -10.90 -7.30 -6.84
C TYR A 64 -9.59 -6.75 -7.40
N SER A 65 -9.60 -6.00 -8.50
CA SER A 65 -8.40 -5.34 -9.03
C SER A 65 -7.74 -4.41 -8.01
N TYR A 66 -8.53 -3.66 -7.24
CA TYR A 66 -8.01 -2.77 -6.20
C TYR A 66 -7.43 -3.54 -5.01
N MET A 67 -8.05 -4.66 -4.61
CA MET A 67 -7.49 -5.54 -3.58
C MET A 67 -6.13 -6.11 -4.00
N VAL A 68 -6.05 -6.60 -5.24
CA VAL A 68 -4.82 -7.12 -5.84
C VAL A 68 -3.74 -6.03 -5.88
N PHE A 69 -4.08 -4.83 -6.35
CA PHE A 69 -3.18 -3.68 -6.36
C PHE A 69 -2.66 -3.36 -4.94
N THR A 70 -3.55 -3.35 -3.94
CA THR A 70 -3.18 -3.08 -2.54
C THR A 70 -2.19 -4.10 -2.00
N VAL A 71 -2.40 -5.40 -2.30
CA VAL A 71 -1.47 -6.48 -1.92
C VAL A 71 -0.10 -6.29 -2.57
N PHE A 72 -0.07 -6.07 -3.89
CA PHE A 72 1.19 -5.87 -4.61
C PHE A 72 1.93 -4.62 -4.12
N PHE A 73 1.19 -3.53 -3.87
CA PHE A 73 1.76 -2.31 -3.34
C PHE A 73 2.36 -2.53 -1.94
N CYS A 74 1.66 -3.25 -1.06
CA CYS A 74 2.18 -3.61 0.26
C CYS A 74 3.42 -4.51 0.16
N MET A 75 3.40 -5.52 -0.71
CA MET A 75 4.56 -6.42 -0.93
C MET A 75 5.80 -5.62 -1.37
N ILE A 76 5.65 -4.71 -2.33
CA ILE A 76 6.78 -3.94 -2.86
C ILE A 76 7.32 -2.96 -1.81
N ASN A 77 6.43 -2.31 -1.05
CA ASN A 77 6.83 -1.22 -0.14
C ASN A 77 7.14 -1.68 1.30
N LEU A 78 6.65 -2.84 1.74
CA LEU A 78 6.92 -3.39 3.09
C LEU A 78 8.04 -4.45 3.09
N ILE A 79 8.41 -5.04 1.95
CA ILE A 79 9.54 -5.97 1.81
C ILE A 79 10.88 -5.32 1.37
N PRO A 80 11.25 -4.06 1.66
CA PRO A 80 12.65 -3.68 1.59
C PRO A 80 13.41 -4.43 2.70
N ASN A 81 13.99 -5.58 2.35
CA ASN A 81 14.95 -6.27 3.19
C ASN A 81 16.09 -5.30 3.55
N PRO A 82 16.23 -4.87 4.81
CA PRO A 82 17.26 -3.90 5.19
C PRO A 82 18.68 -4.46 5.05
N SER A 83 18.86 -5.78 4.89
CA SER A 83 20.19 -6.39 4.79
C SER A 83 20.86 -6.30 3.41
N LYS A 84 20.20 -5.72 2.38
CA LYS A 84 20.74 -5.67 1.00
C LYS A 84 20.72 -4.30 0.33
N THR A 85 20.46 -3.21 1.05
CA THR A 85 20.38 -1.86 0.45
C THR A 85 21.59 -0.97 0.79
N VAL A 86 22.78 -1.56 0.87
CA VAL A 86 24.04 -0.85 0.64
C VAL A 86 24.55 -1.30 -0.73
N GLY A 87 24.14 -0.60 -1.80
CA GLY A 87 24.75 -0.78 -3.12
C GLY A 87 23.84 -0.85 -4.34
N VAL A 88 22.63 -0.28 -4.34
CA VAL A 88 21.87 -0.11 -5.60
C VAL A 88 21.37 1.33 -5.71
N GLU A 89 22.21 2.20 -6.27
CA GLU A 89 21.91 3.59 -6.65
C GLU A 89 20.90 3.72 -7.81
N GLY A 90 19.96 2.78 -7.95
CA GLY A 90 19.10 2.67 -9.14
C GLY A 90 17.62 3.00 -8.95
N LEU A 91 17.09 3.11 -7.73
CA LEU A 91 15.64 3.16 -7.51
C LEU A 91 15.05 4.36 -6.72
N PRO A 92 15.51 5.63 -6.85
CA PRO A 92 14.82 6.74 -6.20
C PRO A 92 13.51 7.17 -6.90
N LEU A 93 13.28 6.75 -8.15
CA LEU A 93 12.16 7.27 -8.96
C LEU A 93 10.79 6.68 -8.58
N ILE A 94 10.72 5.39 -8.24
CA ILE A 94 9.43 4.73 -7.98
C ILE A 94 8.86 5.15 -6.61
N SER A 95 9.73 5.29 -5.60
CA SER A 95 9.36 5.83 -4.27
C SER A 95 8.84 7.27 -4.37
N ARG A 96 9.50 8.12 -5.17
CA ARG A 96 9.05 9.52 -5.36
C ARG A 96 7.77 9.64 -6.17
N LEU A 97 7.51 8.75 -7.14
CA LEU A 97 6.24 8.72 -7.88
C LEU A 97 5.05 8.30 -7.01
N GLY A 98 5.23 7.31 -6.12
CA GLY A 98 4.18 6.88 -5.19
C GLY A 98 3.73 7.99 -4.23
N VAL A 99 4.69 8.73 -3.65
CA VAL A 99 4.40 9.86 -2.76
C VAL A 99 3.78 11.04 -3.52
N SER A 100 4.21 11.29 -4.75
CA SER A 100 3.63 12.35 -5.59
C SER A 100 2.18 12.07 -6.02
N CYS A 101 1.85 10.82 -6.37
CA CYS A 101 0.47 10.43 -6.66
C CYS A 101 -0.44 10.55 -5.42
N LEU A 102 0.06 10.17 -4.24
CA LEU A 102 -0.69 10.33 -2.99
C LEU A 102 -0.95 11.82 -2.67
N LYS A 103 0.02 12.69 -2.93
CA LYS A 103 -0.13 14.15 -2.79
C LYS A 103 -1.15 14.74 -3.78
N LEU A 104 -1.21 14.24 -5.01
CA LEU A 104 -2.17 14.69 -6.02
C LEU A 104 -3.61 14.29 -5.65
N VAL A 105 -3.81 13.09 -5.10
CA VAL A 105 -5.13 12.65 -4.61
C VAL A 105 -5.60 13.47 -3.41
N TYR A 106 -4.69 13.86 -2.51
CA TYR A 106 -5.03 14.67 -1.34
C TYR A 106 -5.29 16.16 -1.65
N MET A 107 -4.79 16.68 -2.78
CA MET A 107 -5.08 18.05 -3.24
C MET A 107 -6.28 18.15 -4.19
N ALA A 108 -6.82 17.01 -4.65
CA ALA A 108 -7.99 16.96 -5.51
C ALA A 108 -9.33 16.88 -4.74
N PHE A 109 -9.27 16.92 -3.41
CA PHE A 109 -10.39 17.06 -2.47
C PHE A 109 -10.20 18.32 -1.64
#